data_AF-A0A6U3SGL7-F1
#
_entry.id   AF-A0A6U3SGL7-F1
#
_cell.length_a   1.000
_cell.length_b   1.000
_cell.length_c   1.000
_cell.angle_alpha   90.00
_cell.angle_beta   90.00
_cell.angle_gamma   90.00
#
_symmetry.space_group_name_H-M   'P 1'
#
loop_
_entity.id
_entity.type
_entity.pdbx_description
1 polymer ?
#
loop_
_entity_poly.entity_id
_entity_poly.type
_entity_poly.pdbx_seq_one_letter_code
_entity_poly.pdbx_strand_id
1 'polypeptide(L)'
;MRSLRSIFLLTTILSFLLLPTHAQFGIKKGTPISNPNNEATIDPSTGTPQQQEGGGFLSEKDAADMSAIIEEAMKDVETMAMVTKLKEENSDHLSELRQLSPMEVLGGMKEVLDNMKLIEYLFQDKERAVKEMEKEGMIDKAHVKKYRKDPDLLEQDTRRGLYFQFISLAVVGGFIE
;
A
#
# COMPACT_ATOMS: atom_id res chain seq x y z
N MET A 1 17.65 -30.37 -41.70
CA MET A 1 17.30 -30.38 -40.26
C MET A 1 17.83 -29.12 -39.55
N ARG A 2 17.41 -27.91 -39.95
CA ARG A 2 17.86 -26.64 -39.32
C ARG A 2 16.74 -25.68 -38.88
N SER A 3 15.47 -25.94 -39.22
CA SER A 3 14.35 -25.04 -38.83
C SER A 3 13.57 -25.46 -37.58
N LEU A 4 13.71 -26.69 -37.08
CA LEU A 4 12.97 -27.14 -35.88
C LEU A 4 13.52 -26.56 -34.56
N ARG A 5 14.78 -26.12 -34.51
CA ARG A 5 15.37 -25.55 -33.27
C ARG A 5 14.97 -24.10 -33.01
N SER A 6 14.68 -23.30 -34.05
CA SER A 6 14.26 -21.90 -33.87
C SER A 6 12.80 -21.76 -33.44
N ILE A 7 11.92 -22.70 -33.82
CA ILE A 7 10.51 -22.67 -33.39
C ILE A 7 10.39 -22.95 -31.90
N PHE A 8 11.21 -23.88 -31.38
CA PHE A 8 11.20 -24.23 -29.95
C PHE A 8 11.67 -23.07 -29.05
N LEU A 9 12.61 -22.25 -29.52
CA LEU A 9 13.12 -21.08 -28.78
C LEU A 9 12.13 -19.91 -28.77
N LEU A 10 11.30 -19.78 -29.81
CA LEU A 10 10.27 -18.73 -29.88
C LEU A 10 9.09 -19.03 -28.95
N THR A 11 8.74 -20.31 -28.77
CA THR A 11 7.65 -20.71 -27.87
C THR A 11 7.99 -20.56 -26.38
N THR A 12 9.27 -20.67 -25.98
CA THR A 12 9.65 -20.52 -24.57
C THR A 12 9.63 -19.06 -24.09
N ILE A 13 9.84 -18.10 -25.00
CA ILE A 13 9.84 -16.67 -24.66
C ILE A 13 8.41 -16.15 -24.50
N LEU A 14 7.45 -16.69 -25.27
CA LEU A 14 6.06 -16.24 -25.23
C LEU A 14 5.33 -16.66 -23.94
N SER A 15 5.74 -17.74 -23.29
CA SER A 15 5.15 -18.22 -22.04
C SER A 15 5.48 -17.37 -20.80
N PHE A 16 6.52 -16.53 -20.86
CA PHE A 16 6.89 -15.64 -19.75
C PHE A 16 6.10 -14.33 -19.71
N LEU A 17 5.37 -13.98 -20.79
CA LEU A 17 4.59 -12.75 -20.87
C LEU A 17 3.15 -12.88 -20.33
N LEU A 18 2.77 -14.08 -19.87
CA LEU A 18 1.43 -14.39 -19.35
C LEU A 18 1.40 -14.64 -17.84
N LEU A 19 2.48 -14.32 -17.12
CA LEU A 19 2.42 -14.34 -15.66
C LEU A 19 1.59 -13.15 -15.19
N PRO A 20 0.43 -13.36 -14.55
CA PRO A 20 -0.29 -12.26 -13.94
C PRO A 20 0.62 -11.67 -12.86
N THR A 21 1.08 -10.44 -13.07
CA THR A 21 1.60 -9.62 -11.99
C THR A 21 0.40 -9.31 -11.11
N HIS A 22 0.15 -10.15 -10.11
CA HIS A 22 -0.66 -9.74 -8.98
C HIS A 22 0.11 -8.63 -8.27
N ALA A 23 -0.14 -7.39 -8.71
CA ALA A 23 0.06 -6.22 -7.88
C ALA A 23 -0.90 -6.40 -6.70
N GLN A 24 -0.42 -7.12 -5.69
CA GLN A 24 -1.13 -7.31 -4.44
C GLN A 24 -1.03 -5.96 -3.70
N PHE A 25 -1.98 -5.06 -3.99
CA PHE A 25 -2.31 -4.00 -3.05
C PHE A 25 -2.55 -4.68 -1.70
N GLY A 26 -1.73 -4.32 -0.71
CA GLY A 26 -1.37 -5.14 0.44
C GLY A 26 -2.48 -5.49 1.45
N ILE A 27 -3.76 -5.44 1.10
CA ILE A 27 -4.84 -5.81 2.02
C ILE A 27 -5.25 -7.26 1.75
N LYS A 28 -4.76 -8.18 2.60
CA LYS A 28 -5.28 -9.55 2.64
C LYS A 28 -6.66 -9.54 3.27
N LYS A 29 -7.68 -9.89 2.49
CA LYS A 29 -9.05 -10.10 2.99
C LYS A 29 -9.02 -11.11 4.15
N GLY A 30 -9.46 -10.69 5.33
CA GLY A 30 -9.56 -11.56 6.52
C GLY A 30 -8.36 -11.58 7.47
N THR A 31 -7.34 -10.72 7.32
CA THR A 31 -6.35 -10.56 8.40
C THR A 31 -6.92 -9.68 9.53
N PRO A 32 -6.93 -10.15 10.79
CA PRO A 32 -7.38 -9.33 11.91
C PRO A 32 -6.47 -8.12 12.06
N ILE A 33 -7.06 -6.94 12.13
CA ILE A 33 -6.36 -5.67 12.34
C ILE A 33 -5.74 -5.72 13.73
N SER A 34 -4.45 -6.04 13.80
CA SER A 34 -3.73 -6.11 15.07
C SER A 34 -3.20 -4.73 15.41
N ASN A 35 -3.75 -4.14 16.46
CA ASN A 35 -3.29 -2.90 17.06
C ASN A 35 -1.92 -3.17 17.74
N PRO A 36 -0.84 -2.42 17.45
CA PRO A 36 0.47 -2.65 18.05
C PRO A 36 0.57 -2.29 19.55
N ASN A 37 -0.51 -1.80 20.17
CA ASN A 37 -0.55 -1.37 21.57
C ASN A 37 -1.28 -2.32 22.54
N ASN A 38 -1.68 -3.51 22.09
CA ASN A 38 -2.40 -4.45 22.95
C ASN A 38 -1.45 -5.47 23.57
N GLU A 39 -0.71 -5.09 24.61
CA GLU A 39 -0.32 -6.08 25.63
C GLU A 39 -1.63 -6.59 26.26
N ALA A 40 -1.95 -7.86 25.99
CA ALA A 40 -3.12 -8.51 26.55
C ALA A 40 -2.95 -8.64 28.07
N THR A 41 -3.53 -7.73 28.84
CA THR A 41 -3.73 -7.92 30.28
C THR A 41 -4.87 -8.92 30.49
N ILE A 42 -4.50 -10.12 30.92
CA ILE A 42 -5.43 -11.18 31.31
C ILE A 42 -5.95 -10.83 32.72
N ASP A 43 -7.27 -10.64 32.87
CA ASP A 43 -7.92 -10.57 34.18
C ASP A 43 -7.85 -11.96 34.87
N PRO A 44 -7.15 -12.10 36.00
CA PRO A 44 -6.96 -13.38 36.67
C PRO A 44 -8.23 -13.95 37.32
N SER A 45 -9.36 -13.23 37.30
CA SER A 45 -10.60 -13.67 37.98
C SER A 45 -11.58 -14.43 37.08
N THR A 46 -11.56 -14.23 35.76
CA THR A 46 -12.61 -14.76 34.88
C THR A 46 -12.12 -15.45 33.60
N GLY A 47 -10.82 -15.37 33.29
CA GLY A 47 -10.21 -16.15 32.20
C GLY A 47 -10.84 -15.93 30.82
N THR A 48 -11.61 -14.86 30.63
CA THR A 48 -12.28 -14.52 29.38
C THR A 48 -11.60 -13.31 28.74
N PRO A 49 -11.35 -13.31 27.42
CA PRO A 49 -10.90 -12.10 26.73
C PRO A 49 -12.00 -11.04 26.83
N GLN A 50 -11.74 -9.94 27.54
CA GLN A 50 -12.56 -8.74 27.39
C GLN A 50 -12.39 -8.23 25.96
N GLN A 51 -13.43 -8.36 25.13
CA GLN A 51 -13.62 -7.41 24.03
C GLN A 51 -13.83 -6.05 24.68
N GLN A 52 -12.78 -5.22 24.68
CA GLN A 52 -12.91 -3.81 25.00
C GLN A 52 -13.75 -3.14 23.91
N GLU A 53 -15.06 -3.15 24.09
CA GLU A 53 -15.94 -2.14 23.53
C GLU A 53 -15.56 -0.79 24.16
N GLY A 54 -15.10 0.18 23.35
CA GLY A 54 -15.04 1.58 23.80
C GLY A 54 -13.81 2.41 23.42
N GLY A 55 -12.84 1.88 22.67
CA GLY A 55 -11.77 2.68 22.06
C GLY A 55 -11.96 2.72 20.54
N GLY A 56 -12.43 3.84 19.99
CA GLY A 56 -12.71 3.97 18.56
C GLY A 56 -11.52 3.57 17.69
N PHE A 57 -11.76 2.71 16.70
CA PHE A 57 -10.81 2.26 15.68
C PHE A 57 -10.03 3.40 15.02
N LEU A 58 -10.66 4.57 14.92
CA LEU A 58 -10.10 5.82 14.42
C LEU A 58 -10.17 6.85 15.54
N SER A 59 -9.06 7.53 15.80
CA SER A 59 -9.10 8.74 16.62
C SER A 59 -9.66 9.91 15.80
N GLU A 60 -10.17 10.92 16.50
CA GLU A 60 -10.60 12.18 15.85
C GLU A 60 -9.45 12.83 15.06
N LYS A 61 -8.22 12.73 15.59
CA LYS A 61 -7.03 13.22 14.91
C LYS A 61 -6.76 12.47 13.60
N ASP A 62 -6.88 11.14 13.60
CA ASP A 62 -6.68 10.35 12.38
C ASP A 62 -7.71 10.71 11.32
N ALA A 63 -8.98 10.87 11.72
CA ALA A 63 -10.04 11.30 10.82
C ALA A 63 -9.76 12.70 10.23
N ALA A 64 -9.31 13.66 11.05
CA ALA A 64 -8.95 15.00 10.61
C ALA A 64 -7.74 15.00 9.64
N ASP A 65 -6.68 14.26 9.97
CA ASP A 65 -5.50 14.12 9.11
C ASP A 65 -5.89 13.51 7.74
N MET A 66 -6.73 12.47 7.74
CA MET A 66 -7.22 11.83 6.50
C MET A 66 -8.08 12.80 5.67
N SER A 67 -9.00 13.53 6.31
CA SER A 67 -9.85 14.52 5.62
C SER A 67 -9.00 15.60 4.95
N ALA A 68 -7.98 16.11 5.65
CA ALA A 68 -7.10 17.14 5.11
C ALA A 68 -6.37 16.67 3.84
N ILE A 69 -5.89 15.42 3.81
CA ILE A 69 -5.23 14.85 2.62
C ILE A 69 -6.21 14.72 1.46
N ILE A 70 -7.44 14.25 1.71
CA ILE A 70 -8.49 14.08 0.69
C ILE A 70 -8.87 15.44 0.11
N GLU A 71 -9.12 16.43 0.96
CA GLU A 71 -9.50 17.78 0.54
C GLU A 71 -8.43 18.45 -0.31
N GLU A 72 -7.15 18.24 0.01
CA GLU A 72 -6.05 18.78 -0.78
C GLU A 72 -5.91 18.03 -2.12
N ALA A 73 -6.03 16.71 -2.10
CA ALA A 73 -6.02 15.88 -3.31
C ALA A 73 -7.11 16.28 -4.31
N MET A 74 -8.31 16.62 -3.83
CA MET A 74 -9.42 17.08 -4.68
C MET A 74 -9.19 18.45 -5.32
N LYS A 75 -8.29 19.27 -4.76
CA LYS A 75 -7.91 20.58 -5.32
C LYS A 75 -6.73 20.48 -6.28
N ASP A 76 -5.92 19.44 -6.15
CA ASP A 76 -4.74 19.22 -6.97
C ASP A 76 -5.09 18.61 -8.34
N VAL A 77 -4.80 19.36 -9.41
CA VAL A 77 -5.13 18.98 -10.78
C VAL A 77 -4.36 17.73 -11.22
N GLU A 78 -3.10 17.58 -10.79
CA GLU A 78 -2.29 16.41 -11.14
C GLU A 78 -2.84 15.14 -10.50
N THR A 79 -3.24 15.23 -9.23
CA THR A 79 -3.89 14.13 -8.50
C THR A 79 -5.23 13.76 -9.14
N MET A 80 -6.05 14.73 -9.54
CA MET A 80 -7.32 14.44 -10.22
C MET A 80 -7.13 13.82 -11.61
N ALA A 81 -6.11 14.23 -12.35
CA ALA A 81 -5.73 13.56 -13.60
C ALA A 81 -5.30 12.11 -13.36
N MET A 82 -4.51 11.87 -12.31
CA MET A 82 -4.12 10.54 -11.88
C MET A 82 -5.32 9.68 -11.46
N VAL A 83 -6.29 10.23 -10.72
CA VAL A 83 -7.53 9.54 -10.33
C VAL A 83 -8.37 9.18 -11.55
N THR A 84 -8.48 10.08 -12.52
CA THR A 84 -9.20 9.83 -13.78
C THR A 84 -8.57 8.65 -14.52
N LYS A 85 -7.24 8.69 -14.69
CA LYS A 85 -6.48 7.60 -15.33
C LYS A 85 -6.62 6.27 -14.57
N LEU A 86 -6.55 6.30 -13.24
CA LEU A 86 -6.75 5.13 -12.40
C LEU A 86 -8.11 4.48 -12.65
N LYS A 87 -9.18 5.28 -12.73
CA LYS A 87 -10.55 4.82 -12.99
C LYS A 87 -10.72 4.24 -14.38
N GLU A 88 -10.10 4.84 -15.39
CA GLU A 88 -10.15 4.37 -16.78
C GLU A 88 -9.39 3.05 -16.97
N GLU A 89 -8.15 2.98 -16.49
CA GLU A 89 -7.25 1.85 -16.72
C GLU A 89 -7.55 0.64 -15.83
N ASN A 90 -8.18 0.85 -14.66
CA ASN A 90 -8.37 -0.19 -13.64
C ASN A 90 -9.82 -0.35 -13.20
N SER A 91 -10.79 0.05 -14.04
CA SER A 91 -12.22 0.00 -13.73
C SER A 91 -12.69 -1.36 -13.17
N ASP A 92 -12.25 -2.46 -13.79
CA ASP A 92 -12.59 -3.82 -13.37
C ASP A 92 -12.03 -4.14 -11.96
N HIS A 93 -10.75 -3.84 -11.70
CA HIS A 93 -10.14 -4.08 -10.40
C HIS A 93 -10.70 -3.18 -9.29
N LEU A 94 -11.05 -1.93 -9.62
CA LEU A 94 -11.71 -1.03 -8.68
C LEU A 94 -13.10 -1.55 -8.29
N SER A 95 -13.80 -2.24 -9.20
CA SER A 95 -15.10 -2.84 -8.90
C SER A 95 -15.01 -3.95 -7.85
N GLU A 96 -13.92 -4.73 -7.86
CA GLU A 96 -13.65 -5.76 -6.85
C GLU A 96 -13.29 -5.11 -5.49
N LEU A 97 -12.47 -4.06 -5.52
CA LEU A 97 -12.08 -3.34 -4.30
C LEU A 97 -13.24 -2.56 -3.67
N ARG A 98 -14.22 -2.10 -4.46
CA ARG A 98 -15.46 -1.50 -3.95
C ARG A 98 -16.33 -2.49 -3.15
N GLN A 99 -16.03 -3.79 -3.18
CA GLN A 99 -16.68 -4.78 -2.32
C GLN A 99 -16.15 -4.78 -0.89
N LEU A 100 -15.06 -4.05 -0.61
CA LEU A 100 -14.56 -3.86 0.74
C LEU A 100 -15.60 -3.11 1.58
N SER A 101 -15.72 -3.50 2.85
CA SER A 101 -16.55 -2.77 3.79
C SER A 101 -15.96 -1.38 4.06
N PRO A 102 -16.78 -0.38 4.43
CA PRO A 102 -16.29 0.95 4.79
C PRO A 102 -15.20 0.92 5.87
N MET A 103 -15.30 -0.01 6.84
CA MET A 103 -14.31 -0.19 7.90
C MET A 103 -12.99 -0.74 7.38
N GLU A 104 -13.00 -1.65 6.40
CA GLU A 104 -11.77 -2.15 5.77
C GLU A 104 -11.07 -1.05 4.96
N VAL A 105 -11.83 -0.22 4.25
CA VAL A 105 -11.26 0.92 3.50
C VAL A 105 -10.65 1.93 4.46
N LEU A 106 -11.40 2.37 5.46
CA LEU A 106 -10.91 3.31 6.47
C LEU A 106 -9.70 2.75 7.24
N GLY A 107 -9.68 1.45 7.48
CA GLY A 107 -8.55 0.77 8.10
C GLY A 107 -7.30 0.78 7.24
N GLY A 108 -7.43 0.47 5.96
CA GLY A 108 -6.34 0.58 5.00
C GLY A 108 -5.83 2.02 4.90
N MET A 109 -6.73 3.02 4.87
CA MET A 109 -6.35 4.43 4.83
C MET A 109 -5.57 4.84 6.07
N LYS A 110 -6.01 4.41 7.26
CA LYS A 110 -5.29 4.64 8.51
C LYS A 110 -3.90 4.01 8.50
N GLU A 111 -3.79 2.75 8.09
CA GLU A 111 -2.51 2.05 8.01
C GLU A 111 -1.54 2.77 7.07
N VAL A 112 -2.02 3.23 5.91
CA VAL A 112 -1.20 3.99 4.96
C VAL A 112 -0.79 5.35 5.54
N LEU A 113 -1.68 6.05 6.24
CA LEU A 113 -1.36 7.31 6.93
C LEU A 113 -0.28 7.10 8.01
N ASP A 114 -0.38 6.03 8.80
CA ASP A 114 0.62 5.69 9.79
C ASP A 114 1.98 5.37 9.13
N ASN A 115 1.97 4.66 8.01
CA ASN A 115 3.17 4.41 7.21
C ASN A 115 3.78 5.70 6.64
N MET A 116 2.96 6.65 6.17
CA MET A 116 3.42 7.97 5.72
C MET A 116 4.13 8.75 6.82
N LYS A 117 3.66 8.64 8.07
CA LYS A 117 4.33 9.24 9.23
C LYS A 117 5.62 8.49 9.57
N LEU A 118 5.61 7.16 9.48
CA LEU A 118 6.76 6.31 9.80
C LEU A 118 7.94 6.52 8.85
N ILE A 119 7.68 6.72 7.56
CA ILE A 119 8.76 6.93 6.58
C ILE A 119 9.59 8.18 6.88
N GLU A 120 9.04 9.20 7.57
CA GLU A 120 9.81 10.36 8.00
C GLU A 120 10.91 9.98 8.98
N TYR A 121 10.66 8.98 9.84
CA TYR A 121 11.65 8.42 10.74
C TYR A 121 12.60 7.48 10.01
N LEU A 122 12.07 6.63 9.12
CA LEU A 122 12.88 5.66 8.36
C LEU A 122 13.97 6.35 7.54
N PHE A 123 13.62 7.45 6.85
CA PHE A 123 14.53 8.17 5.96
C PHE A 123 15.29 9.31 6.64
N GLN A 124 15.35 9.36 7.98
CA GLN A 124 16.30 10.25 8.67
C GLN A 124 17.76 9.91 8.33
N ASP A 125 18.04 8.62 8.15
CA ASP A 125 19.31 8.09 7.64
C ASP A 125 18.99 7.29 6.37
N LYS A 126 19.08 7.94 5.21
CA LYS A 126 18.58 7.41 3.94
C LYS A 126 19.44 6.26 3.45
N GLU A 127 20.75 6.33 3.66
CA GLU A 127 21.72 5.29 3.34
C GLU A 127 21.43 4.03 4.15
N ARG A 128 21.15 4.18 5.44
CA ARG A 128 20.72 3.07 6.29
C ARG A 128 19.36 2.53 5.86
N ALA A 129 18.40 3.38 5.51
CA ALA A 129 17.10 2.96 5.01
C ALA A 129 17.25 2.07 3.76
N VAL A 130 18.04 2.49 2.77
CA VAL A 130 18.34 1.68 1.57
C VAL A 130 18.91 0.31 1.95
N LYS A 131 19.86 0.27 2.89
CA LYS A 131 20.51 -0.97 3.32
C LYS A 131 19.54 -1.93 4.01
N GLU A 132 18.74 -1.44 4.94
CA GLU A 132 17.78 -2.28 5.67
C GLU A 132 16.63 -2.72 4.73
N MET A 133 16.10 -1.83 3.89
CA MET A 133 15.05 -2.19 2.93
C MET A 133 15.53 -3.20 1.88
N GLU A 134 16.79 -3.12 1.44
CA GLU A 134 17.39 -4.16 0.60
C GLU A 134 17.49 -5.50 1.33
N LYS A 135 17.95 -5.47 2.59
CA LYS A 135 18.10 -6.67 3.43
C LYS A 135 16.77 -7.37 3.67
N GLU A 136 15.70 -6.61 3.91
CA GLU A 136 14.34 -7.13 4.08
C GLU A 136 13.65 -7.46 2.74
N GLY A 137 14.33 -7.29 1.59
CA GLY A 137 13.80 -7.64 0.28
C GLY A 137 12.70 -6.70 -0.24
N MET A 138 12.59 -5.50 0.33
CA MET A 138 11.61 -4.48 -0.07
C MET A 138 12.01 -3.77 -1.37
N ILE A 139 13.28 -3.86 -1.76
CA ILE A 139 13.81 -3.30 -3.00
C ILE A 139 14.09 -4.43 -3.98
N ASP A 140 13.49 -4.35 -5.17
CA ASP A 140 13.86 -5.24 -6.27
C ASP A 140 15.36 -5.13 -6.56
N LYS A 141 16.05 -6.28 -6.65
CA LYS A 141 17.48 -6.40 -6.94
C LYS A 141 17.92 -5.58 -8.16
N ALA A 142 17.05 -5.41 -9.17
CA ALA A 142 17.33 -4.60 -10.35
C ALA A 142 17.51 -3.10 -10.02
N HIS A 143 16.83 -2.61 -8.98
CA HIS A 143 16.79 -1.21 -8.60
C HIS A 143 17.72 -0.85 -7.42
N VAL A 144 18.26 -1.84 -6.69
CA VAL A 144 19.17 -1.62 -5.56
C VAL A 144 20.32 -0.68 -5.92
N LYS A 145 20.96 -0.87 -7.10
CA LYS A 145 22.09 -0.04 -7.52
C LYS A 145 21.68 1.42 -7.79
N LYS A 146 20.45 1.66 -8.24
CA LYS A 146 19.88 3.00 -8.45
C LYS A 146 19.75 3.69 -7.08
N TYR A 147 19.10 3.05 -6.12
CA TYR A 147 18.83 3.64 -4.80
C TYR A 147 20.05 3.75 -3.89
N ARG A 148 21.06 2.88 -4.03
CA ARG A 148 22.34 3.07 -3.32
C ARG A 148 23.12 4.29 -3.80
N LYS A 149 22.95 4.69 -5.07
CA LYS A 149 23.59 5.88 -5.63
C LYS A 149 22.83 7.15 -5.32
N ASP A 150 21.52 7.03 -5.18
CA ASP A 150 20.61 8.13 -4.92
C ASP A 150 19.54 7.67 -3.90
N PRO A 151 19.85 7.74 -2.58
CA PRO A 151 18.92 7.36 -1.53
C PRO A 151 17.69 8.27 -1.46
N ASP A 152 17.82 9.54 -1.84
CA ASP A 152 16.70 10.49 -1.91
C ASP A 152 15.63 10.02 -2.88
N LEU A 153 16.04 9.40 -3.99
CA LEU A 153 15.11 8.83 -4.96
C LEU A 153 14.29 7.67 -4.39
N LEU A 154 14.85 6.86 -3.50
CA LEU A 154 14.08 5.81 -2.81
C LEU A 154 13.03 6.42 -1.89
N GLU A 155 13.39 7.47 -1.15
CA GLU A 155 12.44 8.18 -0.29
C GLU A 155 11.30 8.77 -1.11
N GLN A 156 11.61 9.46 -2.22
CA GLN A 156 10.62 10.06 -3.11
C GLN A 156 9.69 9.00 -3.71
N ASP A 157 10.24 7.91 -4.24
CA ASP A 157 9.47 6.82 -4.83
C ASP A 157 8.58 6.14 -3.77
N THR A 158 9.08 5.98 -2.53
CA THR A 158 8.30 5.44 -1.40
C THR A 158 7.17 6.37 -0.97
N ARG A 159 7.45 7.67 -0.82
CA ARG A 159 6.45 8.72 -0.50
C ARG A 159 5.33 8.75 -1.53
N ARG A 160 5.69 8.77 -2.82
CA ARG A 160 4.72 8.75 -3.92
C ARG A 160 3.90 7.47 -3.93
N GLY A 161 4.53 6.32 -3.69
CA GLY A 161 3.84 5.03 -3.61
C GLY A 161 2.77 5.01 -2.51
N LEU A 162 3.12 5.46 -1.30
CA LEU A 162 2.18 5.55 -0.18
C LEU A 162 1.06 6.56 -0.48
N TYR A 163 1.39 7.72 -1.04
CA TYR A 163 0.40 8.72 -1.45
C TYR A 163 -0.60 8.15 -2.46
N PHE A 164 -0.10 7.51 -3.51
CA PHE A 164 -0.94 6.86 -4.50
C PHE A 164 -1.84 5.79 -3.88
N GLN A 165 -1.31 4.99 -2.96
CA GLN A 165 -2.08 3.97 -2.25
C GLN A 165 -3.20 4.59 -1.42
N PHE A 166 -2.93 5.68 -0.70
CA PHE A 166 -3.93 6.40 0.08
C PHE A 166 -5.04 6.94 -0.82
N ILE A 167 -4.70 7.62 -1.91
CA ILE A 167 -5.66 8.15 -2.87
C ILE A 167 -6.47 7.05 -3.53
N SER A 168 -5.85 5.92 -3.87
CA SER A 168 -6.54 4.77 -4.45
C SER A 168 -7.59 4.21 -3.48
N LEU A 169 -7.27 4.09 -2.20
CA LEU A 169 -8.24 3.68 -1.17
C LEU A 169 -9.34 4.72 -0.97
N ALA A 170 -9.01 6.01 -1.02
CA ALA A 170 -9.98 7.08 -0.93
C ALA A 170 -10.98 7.05 -2.10
N VAL A 171 -10.51 6.76 -3.31
CA VAL A 171 -11.34 6.54 -4.51
C VAL A 171 -12.21 5.30 -4.37
N VAL A 172 -11.66 4.18 -3.88
CA VAL A 172 -12.42 2.95 -3.62
C VAL A 172 -13.52 3.18 -2.58
N GLY A 173 -13.23 3.95 -1.54
CA GLY A 173 -14.18 4.35 -0.50
C GLY A 173 -15.23 5.37 -0.93
N GLY A 174 -15.12 5.93 -2.15
CA GLY A 174 -16.03 6.95 -2.65
C GLY A 174 -15.81 8.33 -2.01
N PHE A 175 -14.66 8.56 -1.37
CA PHE A 175 -14.29 9.86 -0.82
C PHE A 175 -13.73 10.82 -1.88
N ILE A 176 -13.28 10.30 -3.03
CA ILE A 176 -12.80 11.07 -4.19
C ILE A 176 -13.47 10.57 -5.47
N GLU A 177 -14.21 11.46 -6.14
CA GLU A 177 -14.98 11.21 -7.37
C GLU A 177 -14.27 11.57 -8.67
#